data_AF-A0AAD3W6B0-F1
#
_entry.id   AF-A0AAD3W6B0-F1
#
_cell.length_a   1.000
_cell.length_b   1.000
_cell.length_c   1.000
_cell.angle_alpha   90.00
_cell.angle_beta   90.00
_cell.angle_gamma   90.00
#
_symmetry.space_group_name_H-M   'P 1'
#
loop_
_entity.id
_entity.type
_entity.pdbx_description
1 polymer ?
#
loop_
_entity_poly.entity_id
_entity_poly.type
_entity_poly.pdbx_seq_one_letter_code
_entity_poly.pdbx_strand_id
1 'polypeptide(L)'
;MSIWEKLSTLDRRYYYVVLILVMALPIIKPWGLPIRVGATTEDFWKAVEAVPEGGTIALAIDYRSDCIVELNPQVVTLFRQALAKNIKIIMWSNVDEGANVTEPITRAVGNEMGKTYGVDWVNLGTNPEVKSP
;
A
#
# COMPACT_ATOMS: atom_id res chain seq x y z
N MET A 1 42.71 -8.65 -22.02
CA MET A 1 41.40 -9.07 -21.47
C MET A 1 40.69 -7.86 -20.93
N SER A 2 39.55 -7.55 -21.53
CA SER A 2 38.67 -6.46 -21.11
C SER A 2 38.03 -6.77 -19.74
N ILE A 3 37.70 -5.75 -18.95
CA ILE A 3 36.97 -5.90 -17.67
C ILE A 3 35.68 -6.72 -17.87
N TRP A 4 35.02 -6.55 -19.01
CA TRP A 4 33.81 -7.27 -19.39
C TRP A 4 34.01 -8.77 -19.59
N GLU A 5 35.17 -9.19 -20.10
CA GLU A 5 35.53 -10.61 -20.28
C GLU A 5 35.89 -11.28 -18.95
N LYS A 6 36.49 -10.52 -18.02
CA LYS A 6 36.77 -11.03 -16.66
C LYS A 6 35.50 -11.18 -15.84
N LEU A 7 34.51 -10.32 -16.05
CA LEU A 7 33.20 -10.45 -15.40
C LEU A 7 32.44 -11.66 -15.99
N SER A 8 32.41 -11.82 -17.32
CA SER A 8 31.65 -12.92 -17.93
C SER A 8 32.22 -14.32 -17.64
N THR A 9 33.51 -14.44 -17.33
CA THR A 9 34.17 -15.70 -16.94
C THR A 9 34.09 -15.98 -15.44
N LEU A 10 33.54 -15.06 -14.66
CA LEU A 10 33.46 -15.16 -13.20
C LEU A 10 32.34 -16.10 -12.78
N ASP A 11 32.61 -16.97 -11.80
CA ASP A 11 31.64 -17.95 -11.33
C ASP A 11 30.39 -17.28 -10.74
N ARG A 12 29.19 -17.76 -11.11
CA ARG A 12 27.89 -17.27 -10.63
C ARG A 12 27.80 -17.10 -9.11
N ARG A 13 28.54 -17.92 -8.35
CA ARG A 13 28.57 -17.86 -6.87
C ARG A 13 28.98 -16.49 -6.34
N TYR A 14 29.95 -15.84 -6.95
CA TYR A 14 30.41 -14.52 -6.51
C TYR A 14 29.36 -13.44 -6.75
N TYR A 15 28.57 -13.54 -7.82
CA TYR A 15 27.46 -12.63 -8.06
C TYR A 15 26.41 -12.72 -6.96
N TYR A 16 26.06 -13.93 -6.51
CA TYR A 16 25.14 -14.11 -5.39
C TYR A 16 25.71 -13.57 -4.07
N VAL A 17 27.00 -13.78 -3.81
CA VAL A 17 27.66 -13.21 -2.60
C VAL A 17 27.63 -11.68 -2.63
N VAL A 18 27.97 -11.06 -3.76
CA VAL A 18 27.92 -9.60 -3.91
C VAL A 18 26.49 -9.09 -3.74
N LEU A 19 25.50 -9.77 -4.35
CA LEU A 19 24.09 -9.41 -4.20
C LEU A 19 23.64 -9.46 -2.73
N ILE A 20 23.99 -10.54 -2.01
CA ILE A 20 23.70 -10.69 -0.58
C ILE A 20 24.33 -9.57 0.22
N LEU A 21 25.60 -9.23 -0.04
CA LEU A 21 26.28 -8.14 0.65
C LEU A 21 25.59 -6.79 0.38
N VAL A 22 25.26 -6.50 -0.89
CA VAL A 22 24.58 -5.25 -1.27
C VAL A 22 23.20 -5.14 -0.62
N MET A 23 22.45 -6.24 -0.50
CA MET A 23 21.14 -6.24 0.19
C MET A 23 21.27 -6.19 1.72
N ALA A 24 22.29 -6.84 2.30
CA ALA A 24 22.49 -6.87 3.75
C ALA A 24 22.98 -5.53 4.31
N LEU A 25 23.79 -4.79 3.55
CA LEU A 25 24.34 -3.50 3.97
C LEU A 25 23.27 -2.48 4.44
N PRO A 26 22.21 -2.17 3.66
CA PRO A 26 21.18 -1.22 4.08
C PRO A 26 20.32 -1.75 5.24
N ILE A 27 20.22 -3.08 5.42
CA ILE A 27 19.49 -3.71 6.53
C ILE A 27 20.28 -3.53 7.85
N ILE A 28 21.59 -3.78 7.83
CA ILE A 28 22.45 -3.66 9.02
C ILE A 28 22.68 -2.19 9.39
N LYS A 29 22.83 -1.33 8.39
CA LYS A 29 23.07 0.10 8.58
C LYS A 29 22.13 0.90 7.67
N PRO A 30 20.89 1.20 8.11
CA PRO A 30 19.99 2.04 7.35
C PRO A 30 20.60 3.43 7.21
N TRP A 31 20.94 3.82 5.99
CA TRP A 31 21.63 5.09 5.71
C TRP A 31 20.74 6.33 5.80
N GLY A 32 19.46 6.16 6.17
CA GLY A 32 18.55 7.28 6.37
C GLY A 32 18.44 8.18 5.15
N LEU A 33 18.41 7.58 3.95
CA LEU A 33 18.27 8.34 2.70
C LEU A 33 17.01 9.22 2.79
N PRO A 34 17.10 10.51 2.43
CA PRO A 34 15.96 11.41 2.54
C PRO A 34 14.86 10.95 1.57
N ILE A 35 13.74 10.51 2.12
CA ILE A 35 12.53 10.21 1.35
C ILE A 35 11.88 11.55 1.03
N ARG A 36 11.93 11.95 -0.24
CA ARG A 36 11.21 13.13 -0.72
C ARG A 36 9.76 12.75 -1.01
N VAL A 37 8.84 13.62 -0.60
CA VAL A 37 7.44 13.49 -0.99
C VAL A 37 7.34 13.72 -2.49
N GLY A 38 6.73 12.77 -3.21
CA GLY A 38 6.49 12.89 -4.65
C GLY A 38 5.29 13.80 -4.92
N ALA A 39 5.28 14.46 -6.09
CA ALA A 39 4.18 15.32 -6.51
C ALA A 39 2.82 14.58 -6.47
N THR A 40 2.78 13.34 -6.95
CA THR A 40 1.58 12.49 -6.92
C THR A 40 1.08 12.23 -5.50
N THR A 41 1.97 12.07 -4.52
CA THR A 41 1.60 11.88 -3.11
C THR A 41 1.00 13.16 -2.53
N GLU A 42 1.58 14.33 -2.84
CA GLU A 42 1.02 15.61 -2.40
C GLU A 42 -0.36 15.88 -3.01
N ASP A 43 -0.52 15.60 -4.31
CA ASP A 43 -1.78 15.83 -5.02
C ASP A 43 -2.88 14.92 -4.47
N PHE A 44 -2.57 13.64 -4.21
CA PHE A 44 -3.49 12.72 -3.56
C PHE A 44 -3.90 13.21 -2.17
N TRP A 45 -2.93 13.62 -1.34
CA TRP A 45 -3.20 14.16 -0.01
C TRP A 45 -4.11 15.38 -0.06
N LYS A 46 -3.85 16.33 -0.97
CA LYS A 46 -4.67 17.52 -1.19
C LYS A 46 -6.06 17.19 -1.70
N ALA A 47 -6.20 16.18 -2.57
CA ALA A 47 -7.49 15.74 -3.09
C ALA A 47 -8.39 15.18 -1.98
N VAL A 48 -7.83 14.38 -1.06
CA VAL A 48 -8.55 13.89 0.13
C VAL A 48 -8.91 15.05 1.06
N GLU A 49 -8.00 16.00 1.27
CA GLU A 49 -8.26 17.21 2.07
C GLU A 49 -9.36 18.10 1.48
N ALA A 50 -9.44 18.21 0.15
CA ALA A 50 -10.43 19.05 -0.52
C ALA A 50 -11.87 18.52 -0.39
N VAL A 51 -12.05 17.26 0.04
CA VAL A 51 -13.39 16.70 0.30
C VAL A 51 -14.01 17.42 1.52
N PRO A 52 -15.23 17.96 1.39
CA PRO A 52 -15.90 18.63 2.50
C PRO A 52 -16.23 17.63 3.62
N GLU A 53 -16.32 18.14 4.84
CA GLU A 53 -16.78 17.35 5.99
C GLU A 53 -18.16 16.73 5.71
N GLY A 54 -18.34 15.46 6.08
CA GLY A 54 -19.54 14.69 5.74
C GLY A 54 -19.62 14.23 4.28
N GLY A 55 -18.63 14.57 3.45
CA GLY A 55 -18.47 14.06 2.08
C GLY A 55 -18.23 12.55 2.04
N THR A 56 -18.06 12.00 0.84
CA THR A 56 -17.87 10.55 0.64
C THR A 56 -16.74 10.29 -0.34
N ILE A 57 -15.87 9.34 0.00
CA ILE A 57 -14.80 8.82 -0.85
C ILE A 57 -15.15 7.40 -1.30
N ALA A 58 -15.00 7.16 -2.59
CA ALA A 58 -15.09 5.85 -3.21
C ALA A 58 -13.68 5.28 -3.36
N LEU A 59 -13.42 4.10 -2.79
CA LEU A 59 -12.11 3.45 -2.79
C LEU A 59 -12.18 2.05 -3.43
N ALA A 60 -11.55 1.90 -4.59
CA ALA A 60 -11.33 0.61 -5.21
C ALA A 60 -10.06 -0.05 -4.64
N ILE A 61 -10.17 -1.31 -4.24
CA ILE A 61 -9.05 -2.14 -3.79
C ILE A 61 -8.64 -3.09 -4.92
N ASP A 62 -7.47 -2.83 -5.49
CA ASP A 62 -6.95 -3.53 -6.68
C ASP A 62 -5.68 -4.33 -6.37
N TYR A 63 -5.59 -4.92 -5.17
CA TYR A 63 -4.43 -5.73 -4.79
C TYR A 63 -4.76 -6.95 -3.96
N ARG A 64 -3.86 -7.93 -3.99
CA ARG A 64 -3.97 -9.23 -3.35
C ARG A 64 -2.94 -9.36 -2.22
N SER A 65 -2.90 -10.55 -1.63
CA SER A 65 -2.04 -10.88 -0.50
C SER A 65 -0.53 -10.72 -0.77
N ASP A 66 -0.12 -10.73 -2.04
CA ASP A 66 1.26 -10.57 -2.49
C ASP A 66 1.86 -9.18 -2.22
N CYS A 67 1.04 -8.13 -2.27
CA CYS A 67 1.48 -6.74 -2.12
C CYS A 67 1.03 -6.07 -0.81
N ILE A 68 0.54 -6.86 0.17
CA ILE A 68 0.01 -6.36 1.46
C ILE A 68 0.96 -5.39 2.16
N VAL A 69 2.26 -5.72 2.20
CA VAL A 69 3.25 -4.97 2.99
C VAL A 69 3.44 -3.56 2.44
N GLU A 70 3.22 -3.37 1.13
CA GLU A 70 3.35 -2.08 0.45
C GLU A 70 2.04 -1.29 0.45
N LEU A 71 0.89 -1.97 0.31
CA LEU A 71 -0.38 -1.32 0.00
C LEU A 71 -1.30 -1.13 1.22
N ASN A 72 -1.25 -2.01 2.22
CA ASN A 72 -2.01 -1.84 3.46
C ASN A 72 -1.73 -0.51 4.17
N PRO A 73 -0.46 -0.05 4.31
CA PRO A 73 -0.16 1.24 4.93
C PRO A 73 -0.82 2.42 4.21
N GLN A 74 -1.00 2.34 2.89
CA GLN A 74 -1.63 3.39 2.09
C GLN A 74 -3.13 3.48 2.41
N VAL A 75 -3.81 2.34 2.46
CA VAL A 75 -5.23 2.26 2.86
C VAL A 75 -5.44 2.78 4.28
N VAL A 76 -4.57 2.38 5.22
CA VAL A 76 -4.60 2.88 6.61
C VAL A 76 -4.44 4.39 6.67
N THR A 77 -3.51 4.96 5.90
CA THR A 77 -3.25 6.41 5.86
C THR A 77 -4.47 7.16 5.33
N LEU A 78 -5.06 6.69 4.22
CA LEU A 78 -6.28 7.26 3.66
C LEU A 78 -7.44 7.20 4.67
N PHE A 79 -7.66 6.04 5.30
CA PHE A 79 -8.73 5.88 6.30
C PHE A 79 -8.56 6.86 7.46
N ARG A 80 -7.35 7.00 8.00
CA ARG A 80 -7.08 7.95 9.09
C ARG A 80 -7.35 9.39 8.67
N GLN A 81 -6.87 9.79 7.49
CA GLN A 81 -7.07 11.15 6.99
C GLN A 81 -8.56 11.46 6.77
N ALA A 82 -9.28 10.57 6.10
CA ALA A 82 -10.69 10.77 5.76
C ALA A 82 -11.59 10.73 7.02
N LEU A 83 -11.42 9.72 7.87
CA LEU A 83 -12.26 9.54 9.06
C LEU A 83 -12.03 10.65 10.10
N ALA A 84 -10.83 11.26 10.15
CA ALA A 84 -10.56 12.41 11.02
C ALA A 84 -11.40 13.64 10.66
N LYS A 85 -11.80 13.80 9.39
CA LYS A 85 -12.69 14.86 8.90
C LYS A 85 -14.15 14.41 8.75
N ASN A 86 -14.53 13.31 9.40
CA ASN A 86 -15.88 12.73 9.28
C ASN A 86 -16.31 12.45 7.83
N ILE A 87 -15.35 12.19 6.94
CA ILE A 87 -15.62 11.80 5.55
C ILE A 87 -15.97 10.31 5.55
N LYS A 88 -17.06 9.97 4.86
CA LYS A 88 -17.50 8.58 4.72
C LYS A 88 -16.70 7.84 3.67
N ILE A 89 -16.46 6.54 3.86
CA ILE A 89 -15.69 5.72 2.92
C ILE A 89 -16.53 4.56 2.41
N ILE A 90 -16.66 4.44 1.10
CA ILE A 90 -17.26 3.28 0.43
C ILE A 90 -16.14 2.55 -0.29
N MET A 91 -15.90 1.31 0.09
CA MET A 91 -14.87 0.49 -0.54
C MET A 91 -15.43 -0.78 -1.19
N TRP A 92 -14.78 -1.22 -2.25
CA TRP A 92 -15.01 -2.50 -2.92
C TRP A 92 -13.70 -2.99 -3.50
N SER A 93 -13.67 -4.23 -3.97
CA SER A 93 -12.49 -4.78 -4.64
C SER A 93 -12.76 -5.21 -6.08
N ASN A 94 -11.80 -4.93 -6.98
CA ASN A 94 -11.79 -5.48 -8.34
C ASN A 94 -10.91 -6.74 -8.46
N VAL A 95 -10.48 -7.31 -7.33
CA VAL A 95 -9.77 -8.60 -7.26
C VAL A 95 -10.46 -9.49 -6.22
N ASP A 96 -10.46 -10.80 -6.44
CA ASP A 96 -11.10 -11.81 -5.57
C ASP A 96 -10.77 -11.67 -4.07
N GLU A 97 -9.50 -11.45 -3.74
CA GLU A 97 -8.99 -11.41 -2.36
C GLU A 97 -9.04 -10.01 -1.73
N GLY A 98 -9.14 -8.93 -2.52
CA GLY A 98 -8.78 -7.60 -2.05
C GLY A 98 -9.70 -7.06 -0.96
N ALA A 99 -11.00 -7.40 -1.01
CA ALA A 99 -11.95 -7.04 0.03
C ALA A 99 -11.60 -7.72 1.37
N ASN A 100 -11.19 -8.98 1.35
CA ASN A 100 -10.83 -9.73 2.55
C ASN A 100 -9.46 -9.32 3.11
N VAL A 101 -8.51 -8.96 2.23
CA VAL A 101 -7.16 -8.53 2.61
C VAL A 101 -7.19 -7.20 3.37
N THR A 102 -8.09 -6.30 2.99
CA THR A 102 -8.19 -4.95 3.57
C THR A 102 -9.10 -4.87 4.79
N GLU A 103 -10.06 -5.78 4.93
CA GLU A 103 -11.04 -5.76 6.02
C GLU A 103 -10.42 -5.71 7.44
N PRO A 104 -9.37 -6.48 7.79
CA PRO A 104 -8.82 -6.43 9.14
C PRO A 104 -8.20 -5.07 9.48
N ILE A 105 -7.51 -4.44 8.52
CA ILE A 105 -6.83 -3.16 8.74
C ILE A 105 -7.82 -2.00 8.81
N THR A 106 -8.84 -1.99 7.95
CA THR A 106 -9.85 -0.93 7.94
C THR A 106 -10.74 -0.99 9.17
N ARG A 107 -11.09 -2.21 9.59
CA ARG A 107 -11.81 -2.44 10.85
C ARG A 107 -11.01 -2.00 12.07
N ALA A 108 -9.71 -2.32 12.11
CA ALA A 108 -8.84 -1.89 13.20
C ALA A 108 -8.76 -0.36 13.28
N VAL A 109 -8.53 0.32 12.16
CA VAL A 109 -8.47 1.80 12.10
C VAL A 109 -9.81 2.43 12.46
N GLY A 110 -10.92 1.90 11.92
CA GLY A 110 -12.26 2.38 12.24
C GLY A 110 -12.54 2.30 13.75
N ASN A 111 -12.25 1.15 14.37
CA ASN A 111 -12.43 0.95 15.81
C ASN A 111 -11.54 1.89 16.64
N GLU A 112 -10.26 2.05 16.27
CA GLU A 112 -9.33 2.95 16.95
C GLU A 112 -9.82 4.41 16.92
N MET A 113 -10.44 4.81 15.83
CA MET A 113 -10.97 6.17 15.65
C MET A 113 -12.42 6.33 16.13
N GLY A 114 -13.02 5.31 16.74
CA GLY A 114 -14.40 5.33 17.22
C GLY A 114 -15.45 5.43 16.10
N LYS A 115 -15.13 4.96 14.90
CA LYS A 115 -15.99 5.00 13.71
C LYS A 115 -16.76 3.70 13.53
N THR A 116 -18.02 3.82 13.12
CA THR A 116 -18.96 2.69 13.05
C THR A 116 -19.09 2.16 11.63
N TYR A 117 -18.90 0.85 11.45
CA TYR A 117 -19.15 0.16 10.18
C TYR A 117 -20.63 0.28 9.78
N GLY A 118 -20.90 0.59 8.51
CA GLY A 118 -22.24 0.84 7.97
C GLY A 118 -22.75 2.27 8.17
N VAL A 119 -22.03 3.12 8.92
CA VAL A 119 -22.37 4.54 9.12
C VAL A 119 -21.28 5.44 8.56
N ASP A 120 -20.03 5.22 9.01
CA ASP A 120 -18.86 6.01 8.61
C ASP A 120 -18.09 5.35 7.46
N TRP A 121 -18.08 4.02 7.40
CA TRP A 121 -17.42 3.30 6.33
C TRP A 121 -18.11 1.98 6.04
N VAL A 122 -18.02 1.51 4.80
CA VAL A 122 -18.57 0.21 4.38
C VAL A 122 -17.64 -0.46 3.36
N ASN A 123 -17.46 -1.76 3.52
CA ASN A 123 -16.83 -2.64 2.54
C ASN A 123 -17.92 -3.45 1.83
N LEU A 124 -18.09 -3.21 0.53
CA LEU A 124 -19.09 -3.85 -0.32
C LEU A 124 -18.64 -5.24 -0.80
N GLY A 125 -17.43 -5.66 -0.47
CA GLY A 125 -16.88 -6.93 -0.94
C GLY A 125 -16.28 -6.82 -2.34
N THR A 126 -16.13 -7.98 -2.96
CA THR A 126 -15.56 -8.10 -4.32
C THR A 126 -16.65 -7.91 -5.37
N ASN A 127 -16.32 -7.19 -6.44
CA ASN A 127 -17.17 -7.08 -7.62
C ASN A 127 -17.51 -8.49 -8.17
N PRO A 128 -18.79 -8.86 -8.31
CA PRO A 128 -19.19 -10.20 -8.75
C PRO A 128 -18.73 -10.57 -10.17
N GLU A 129 -18.33 -9.62 -11.00
CA GLU A 129 -17.74 -9.90 -12.33
C GLU A 129 -16.30 -10.44 -12.25
N VAL A 130 -15.64 -10.24 -11.12
CA VAL A 130 -14.27 -10.73 -10.87
C VAL A 130 -14.34 -12.23 -10.62
N LYS A 131 -14.07 -13.01 -11.66
CA LYS A 131 -13.93 -14.46 -11.54
C LYS A 131 -12.60 -14.79 -10.86
N SER A 132 -12.65 -15.51 -9.75
CA SER A 132 -11.49 -16.25 -9.25
C SER A 132 -10.98 -17.17 -10.36
N PRO A 133 -9.67 -17.18 -10.66
CA PRO A 133 -9.08 -18.07 -11.66
C PRO A 133 -9.26 -19.55 -11.31
#